data_AF-A0A8J3WDE5-F1
#
_entry.id   AF-A0A8J3WDE5-F1
#
_cell.length_a   1.000
_cell.length_b   1.000
_cell.length_c   1.000
_cell.angle_alpha   90.00
_cell.angle_beta   90.00
_cell.angle_gamma   90.00
#
_symmetry.space_group_name_H-M   'P 1'
#
loop_
_entity.id
_entity.type
_entity.pdbx_description
1 polymer ?
#
loop_
_entity_poly.entity_id
_entity_poly.type
_entity_poly.pdbx_seq_one_letter_code
_entity_poly.pdbx_strand_id
1 'polypeptide(L)'
;MSDHREPEAGRGPGTPESAGGWGWRRPELVMALVVLGLGVFVIAGTADVTAAGSALGLGPRFFPVLVGSALLLIGAFYVLDVVRGGHGDPEESEDVDSGARPDWKTVALLSVIFLAFAGLVDLLGWIIAGALLFFGLAVTLGAEHRLRAGAIAIVLSTLSYLAFVKGLGVTLPAGLLSGVI
;
A
#
# COMPACT_ATOMS: atom_id res chain seq x y z
N MET A 1 65.38 31.13 -4.39
CA MET A 1 64.20 31.97 -4.65
C MET A 1 64.01 32.01 -6.16
N SER A 2 63.47 30.92 -6.72
CA SER A 2 63.30 30.72 -8.16
C SER A 2 61.81 30.48 -8.40
N ASP A 3 61.22 31.46 -9.09
CA ASP A 3 59.83 31.54 -9.51
C ASP A 3 59.55 30.45 -10.55
N HIS A 4 58.80 29.41 -10.16
CA HIS A 4 58.25 28.41 -11.07
C HIS A 4 56.76 28.70 -11.26
N ARG A 5 56.45 29.56 -12.24
CA ARG A 5 55.14 29.57 -12.88
C ARG A 5 55.06 28.36 -13.82
N GLU A 6 54.19 27.43 -13.50
CA GLU A 6 53.70 26.44 -14.45
C GLU A 6 52.25 26.78 -14.84
N PRO A 7 51.85 26.47 -16.08
CA PRO A 7 50.78 27.15 -16.79
C PRO A 7 49.39 26.58 -16.49
N GLU A 8 48.38 27.43 -16.54
CA GLU A 8 46.96 27.06 -16.50
C GLU A 8 46.64 26.07 -17.63
N ALA A 9 46.62 24.79 -17.28
CA ALA A 9 46.16 23.72 -18.14
C ALA A 9 44.63 23.82 -18.30
N GLY A 10 44.23 24.47 -19.39
CA GLY A 10 43.03 24.14 -20.16
C GLY A 10 41.71 24.10 -19.39
N ARG A 11 41.05 25.27 -19.27
CA ARG A 11 39.58 25.31 -19.35
C ARG A 11 39.18 24.63 -20.66
N GLY A 12 38.77 23.37 -20.59
CA GLY A 12 38.04 22.74 -21.67
C GLY A 12 36.82 23.61 -22.00
N PRO A 13 36.45 23.75 -23.28
CA PRO A 13 35.24 24.47 -23.64
C PRO A 13 34.10 23.82 -22.87
N GLY A 14 33.46 24.60 -21.99
CA GLY A 14 32.22 24.19 -21.35
C GLY A 14 31.28 23.81 -22.47
N THR A 15 31.01 22.51 -22.61
CA THR A 15 29.90 22.04 -23.39
C THR A 15 28.68 22.70 -22.76
N PRO A 16 27.99 23.63 -23.46
CA PRO A 16 26.60 23.82 -23.13
C PRO A 16 25.96 22.54 -23.62
N GLU A 17 25.79 21.56 -22.72
CA GLU A 17 24.93 20.44 -23.04
C GLU A 17 23.52 21.01 -23.09
N SER A 18 23.22 21.41 -24.32
CA SER A 18 21.96 21.81 -24.86
C SER A 18 20.88 20.78 -24.56
N ALA A 19 19.65 21.29 -24.62
CA ALA A 19 18.43 20.55 -24.85
C ALA A 19 17.90 19.88 -23.58
N GLY A 20 16.98 20.53 -22.89
CA GLY A 20 15.64 20.55 -23.46
C GLY A 20 15.03 19.15 -23.40
N GLY A 21 15.00 18.56 -22.21
CA GLY A 21 14.20 17.37 -21.89
C GLY A 21 12.72 17.73 -21.87
N TRP A 22 12.18 18.02 -23.04
CA TRP A 22 10.82 17.74 -23.48
C TRP A 22 9.78 17.41 -22.38
N GLY A 23 9.19 18.47 -21.79
CA GLY A 23 7.75 18.61 -21.58
C GLY A 23 6.95 17.43 -20.98
N TRP A 24 7.40 16.81 -19.88
CA TRP A 24 6.49 16.06 -19.00
C TRP A 24 5.75 17.05 -18.10
N ARG A 25 4.55 17.44 -18.51
CA ARG A 25 3.64 18.19 -17.66
C ARG A 25 3.22 17.28 -16.48
N ARG A 26 3.94 17.41 -15.36
CA ARG A 26 3.58 17.07 -13.96
C ARG A 26 3.34 15.58 -13.67
N PRO A 27 4.37 14.77 -13.35
CA PRO A 27 4.20 13.41 -12.80
C PRO A 27 3.25 13.35 -11.58
N GLU A 28 3.13 14.46 -10.84
CA GLU A 28 2.18 14.62 -9.73
C GLU A 28 0.73 14.54 -10.20
N LEU A 29 0.42 15.11 -11.38
CA LEU A 29 -0.92 15.02 -11.97
C LEU A 29 -1.25 13.60 -12.39
N VAL A 30 -0.26 12.84 -12.88
CA VAL A 30 -0.44 11.42 -13.24
C VAL A 30 -0.75 10.62 -11.99
N MET A 31 0.00 10.81 -10.89
CA MET A 31 -0.30 10.16 -9.61
C MET A 31 -1.69 10.54 -9.08
N ALA A 32 -2.04 11.83 -9.13
CA ALA A 32 -3.36 12.29 -8.71
C ALA A 32 -4.49 11.63 -9.51
N LEU A 33 -4.33 11.52 -10.84
CA LEU A 33 -5.29 10.82 -11.70
C LEU A 33 -5.35 9.31 -11.44
N VAL A 34 -4.23 8.67 -11.13
CA VAL A 34 -4.19 7.25 -10.76
C VAL A 34 -4.95 7.00 -9.47
N VAL A 35 -4.72 7.80 -8.43
CA VAL A 35 -5.44 7.71 -7.14
C VAL A 35 -6.94 7.93 -7.33
N LEU A 36 -7.31 8.96 -8.10
CA LEU A 36 -8.70 9.29 -8.38
C LEU A 36 -9.37 8.16 -9.20
N GLY A 37 -8.68 7.67 -10.23
CA GLY A 37 -9.13 6.53 -11.04
C GLY A 37 -9.31 5.25 -10.23
N LEU A 38 -8.41 4.95 -9.29
CA LEU A 38 -8.53 3.82 -8.37
C LEU A 38 -9.76 3.97 -7.46
N GLY A 39 -10.02 5.18 -6.95
CA GLY A 39 -11.23 5.48 -6.19
C GLY A 39 -12.50 5.23 -7.00
N VAL A 40 -12.57 5.71 -8.25
CA VAL A 40 -13.71 5.44 -9.16
C VAL A 40 -13.86 3.94 -9.41
N PHE A 41 -12.76 3.24 -9.69
CA PHE A 41 -12.74 1.81 -9.94
C PHE A 41 -13.30 1.01 -8.76
N VAL A 42 -12.87 1.33 -7.53
CA VAL A 42 -13.36 0.68 -6.31
C VAL A 42 -14.86 0.91 -6.13
N ILE A 43 -15.35 2.14 -6.32
CA ILE A 43 -16.78 2.45 -6.20
C ILE A 43 -17.60 1.73 -7.28
N ALA A 44 -17.15 1.77 -8.54
CA ALA A 44 -17.82 1.09 -9.64
C ALA A 44 -17.90 -0.43 -9.40
N GLY A 45 -16.79 -1.06 -8.98
CA GLY A 45 -16.77 -2.49 -8.64
C GLY A 45 -17.63 -2.85 -7.43
N THR A 46 -17.95 -1.88 -6.56
CA THR A 46 -18.83 -2.11 -5.40
C THR A 46 -20.31 -2.09 -5.78
N ALA A 47 -20.67 -1.44 -6.89
CA ALA A 47 -22.07 -1.28 -7.30
C ALA A 47 -22.77 -2.64 -7.51
N ASP A 48 -22.05 -3.65 -7.99
CA ASP A 48 -22.60 -4.97 -8.28
C ASP A 48 -22.74 -5.88 -7.04
N VAL A 49 -22.21 -5.48 -5.87
CA VAL A 49 -22.20 -6.32 -4.66
C VAL A 49 -23.56 -6.36 -3.97
N THR A 50 -24.41 -7.36 -4.24
CA THR A 50 -25.69 -7.52 -3.52
C THR A 50 -25.52 -7.55 -2.00
N ALA A 51 -26.24 -6.68 -1.29
CA ALA A 51 -26.15 -6.56 0.15
C ALA A 51 -27.12 -7.52 0.86
N ALA A 52 -26.59 -8.47 1.63
CA ALA A 52 -27.33 -9.11 2.70
C ALA A 52 -27.39 -8.18 3.93
N GLY A 53 -28.46 -8.24 4.72
CA GLY A 53 -28.61 -7.43 5.93
C GLY A 53 -27.53 -7.78 6.96
N SER A 54 -26.95 -6.77 7.63
CA SER A 54 -25.96 -6.94 8.70
C SER A 54 -26.52 -6.54 10.07
N ALA A 55 -25.91 -7.04 11.14
CA ALA A 55 -26.37 -6.77 12.51
C ALA A 55 -26.13 -5.32 12.96
N LEU A 56 -25.12 -4.64 12.41
CA LEU A 56 -24.82 -3.23 12.70
C LEU A 56 -25.46 -2.26 11.69
N GLY A 57 -26.26 -2.76 10.72
CA GLY A 57 -26.83 -1.96 9.64
C GLY A 57 -25.83 -1.54 8.55
N LEU A 58 -24.54 -1.84 8.73
CA LEU A 58 -23.47 -1.62 7.73
C LEU A 58 -23.32 -2.86 6.85
N GLY A 59 -23.76 -2.82 5.59
CA GLY A 59 -23.64 -3.97 4.70
C GLY A 59 -22.23 -4.18 4.14
N PRO A 60 -21.98 -5.26 3.37
CA PRO A 60 -20.67 -5.57 2.78
C PRO A 60 -20.07 -4.46 1.91
N ARG A 61 -20.93 -3.60 1.35
CA ARG A 61 -20.55 -2.43 0.55
C ARG A 61 -19.95 -1.28 1.38
N PHE A 62 -20.13 -1.24 2.69
CA PHE A 62 -19.73 -0.11 3.51
C PHE A 62 -18.22 0.17 3.41
N PHE A 63 -17.39 -0.85 3.60
CA PHE A 63 -15.94 -0.67 3.60
C PHE A 63 -15.40 -0.25 2.22
N PRO A 64 -15.77 -0.90 1.10
CA PRO A 64 -15.37 -0.43 -0.23
C PRO A 64 -15.85 0.98 -0.57
N VAL A 65 -17.08 1.35 -0.19
CA VAL A 65 -17.58 2.72 -0.39
C VAL A 65 -16.78 3.73 0.42
N LEU A 66 -16.49 3.43 1.68
CA LEU A 66 -15.70 4.30 2.55
C LEU A 66 -14.30 4.53 1.96
N VAL A 67 -13.58 3.45 1.62
CA VAL A 67 -12.22 3.54 1.05
C VAL A 67 -12.23 4.23 -0.32
N GLY A 68 -13.15 3.85 -1.21
CA GLY A 68 -13.30 4.46 -2.53
C GLY A 68 -13.61 5.95 -2.42
N SER A 69 -14.50 6.35 -1.52
CA SER A 69 -14.81 7.77 -1.27
C SER A 69 -13.62 8.54 -0.72
N ALA A 70 -12.85 7.95 0.20
CA ALA A 70 -11.63 8.57 0.72
C ALA A 70 -10.58 8.75 -0.37
N LEU A 71 -10.37 7.75 -1.23
CA LEU A 71 -9.47 7.85 -2.40
C LEU A 71 -9.92 8.94 -3.37
N LEU A 72 -11.23 9.06 -3.64
CA LEU A 72 -11.77 10.12 -4.47
C LEU A 72 -11.54 11.50 -3.87
N LEU A 73 -11.77 11.66 -2.56
CA LEU A 73 -11.52 12.91 -1.86
C LEU A 73 -10.04 13.30 -1.91
N ILE A 74 -9.15 12.37 -1.55
CA ILE A 74 -7.70 12.59 -1.58
C ILE A 74 -7.23 12.90 -3.00
N GLY A 75 -7.67 12.12 -3.99
CA GLY A 75 -7.34 12.34 -5.40
C GLY A 75 -7.83 13.71 -5.90
N ALA A 76 -9.05 14.12 -5.53
CA ALA A 76 -9.58 15.43 -5.89
C ALA A 76 -8.78 16.57 -5.25
N PHE A 77 -8.46 16.48 -3.94
CA PHE A 77 -7.60 17.45 -3.27
C PHE A 77 -6.22 17.51 -3.91
N TYR A 78 -5.65 16.37 -4.30
CA TYR A 78 -4.34 16.32 -4.92
C TYR A 78 -4.35 16.94 -6.32
N VAL A 79 -5.38 16.69 -7.14
CA VAL A 79 -5.56 17.39 -8.43
C VAL A 79 -5.67 18.90 -8.21
N LEU A 80 -6.44 19.34 -7.22
CA LEU A 80 -6.58 20.76 -6.90
C LEU A 80 -5.25 21.39 -6.46
N ASP A 81 -4.48 20.68 -5.64
CA ASP A 81 -3.16 21.12 -5.19
C ASP A 81 -2.20 21.29 -6.38
N VAL A 82 -2.09 20.28 -7.23
CA VAL A 82 -1.24 20.32 -8.43
C VAL A 82 -1.67 21.42 -9.40
N VAL A 83 -2.98 21.63 -9.60
CA VAL A 83 -3.50 22.70 -10.47
C VAL A 83 -3.22 24.09 -9.88
N ARG A 84 -3.27 24.24 -8.54
CA ARG A 84 -2.94 25.49 -7.82
C ARG A 84 -1.44 25.81 -7.81
N GLY A 85 -0.61 24.93 -8.37
CA GLY A 85 0.83 25.10 -8.42
C GLY A 85 1.57 24.43 -7.28
N GLY A 86 0.89 23.59 -6.48
CA GLY A 86 1.53 22.66 -5.57
C GLY A 86 2.45 21.72 -6.34
N HIS A 87 3.66 21.57 -5.83
CA HIS A 87 4.67 20.66 -6.31
C HIS A 87 5.13 19.86 -5.10
N GLY A 88 5.15 18.54 -5.22
CA GLY A 88 5.73 17.70 -4.18
C GLY A 88 7.20 18.05 -4.09
N ASP A 89 7.64 18.55 -2.94
CA ASP A 89 9.05 18.79 -2.72
C ASP A 89 9.76 17.43 -2.66
N PRO A 90 10.62 17.08 -3.64
CA PRO A 90 11.37 15.82 -3.56
C PRO A 90 12.33 15.80 -2.36
N GLU A 91 12.59 16.94 -1.72
CA GLU A 91 13.47 17.07 -0.56
C GLU A 91 12.75 16.76 0.77
N GLU A 92 11.40 16.74 0.81
CA GLU A 92 10.61 16.29 1.97
C GLU A 92 10.28 14.79 1.90
N SER A 93 11.14 14.03 1.25
CA SER A 93 11.23 12.59 1.35
C SER A 93 12.14 12.27 2.53
N GLU A 94 11.57 12.03 3.73
CA GLU A 94 12.28 11.66 4.97
C GLU A 94 13.50 10.76 4.70
N ASP A 95 14.72 11.33 4.65
CA ASP A 95 16.01 10.63 4.49
C ASP A 95 15.94 9.32 3.69
N VAL A 96 15.21 9.32 2.56
CA VAL A 96 15.21 8.16 1.68
C VAL A 96 16.51 8.25 0.93
N ASP A 97 17.54 7.62 1.51
CA ASP A 97 18.81 7.42 0.82
C ASP A 97 18.48 6.83 -0.54
N SER A 98 18.59 7.66 -1.58
CA SER A 98 18.19 7.30 -2.93
C SER A 98 19.07 6.17 -3.49
N GLY A 99 20.16 5.83 -2.78
CA GLY A 99 21.00 4.65 -3.01
C GLY A 99 20.60 3.39 -2.22
N ALA A 100 19.66 3.48 -1.28
CA ALA A 100 19.15 2.32 -0.55
C ALA A 100 18.45 1.36 -1.53
N ARG A 101 18.99 0.15 -1.63
CA ARG A 101 18.42 -0.87 -2.51
C ARG A 101 17.07 -1.32 -1.94
N PRO A 102 16.01 -1.41 -2.76
CA PRO A 102 14.74 -1.98 -2.30
C PRO A 102 14.97 -3.39 -1.75
N ASP A 103 14.38 -3.68 -0.59
CA ASP A 103 14.45 -5.02 0.01
C ASP A 103 13.48 -5.97 -0.73
N TRP A 104 13.89 -6.36 -1.93
CA TRP A 104 13.16 -7.29 -2.78
C TRP A 104 12.94 -8.65 -2.12
N LYS A 105 13.81 -9.04 -1.18
CA LYS A 105 13.66 -10.29 -0.43
C LYS A 105 12.46 -10.20 0.51
N THR A 106 12.35 -9.11 1.27
CA THR A 106 11.18 -8.89 2.13
C THR A 106 9.91 -8.77 1.30
N VAL A 107 9.92 -8.01 0.20
CA VAL A 107 8.77 -7.91 -0.71
C VAL A 107 8.34 -9.29 -1.24
N ALA A 108 9.30 -10.10 -1.71
CA ALA A 108 9.01 -11.45 -2.19
C ALA A 108 8.45 -12.34 -1.07
N LEU A 109 9.00 -12.27 0.14
CA LEU A 109 8.54 -13.08 1.26
C LEU A 109 7.12 -12.70 1.71
N LEU A 110 6.83 -11.40 1.81
CA LEU A 110 5.48 -10.90 2.09
C LEU A 110 4.48 -11.34 1.01
N SER A 111 4.90 -11.29 -0.26
CA SER A 111 4.09 -11.75 -1.39
C SER A 111 3.77 -13.25 -1.30
N VAL A 112 4.77 -14.07 -0.97
CA VAL A 112 4.57 -15.52 -0.77
C VAL A 112 3.63 -15.80 0.39
N ILE A 113 3.75 -15.09 1.51
CA ILE A 113 2.85 -15.23 2.67
C ILE A 113 1.41 -14.87 2.29
N PHE A 114 1.22 -13.79 1.53
CA PHE A 114 -0.09 -13.37 1.05
C PHE A 114 -0.71 -14.40 0.09
N LEU A 115 0.07 -14.92 -0.86
CA LEU A 115 -0.39 -15.96 -1.79
C LEU A 115 -0.71 -17.27 -1.04
N ALA A 116 0.09 -17.63 -0.04
CA ALA A 116 -0.19 -18.76 0.82
C ALA A 116 -1.51 -18.57 1.56
N PHE A 117 -1.76 -17.40 2.15
CA PHE A 117 -3.05 -17.09 2.76
C PHE A 117 -4.22 -17.26 1.77
N ALA A 118 -4.11 -16.69 0.57
CA ALA A 118 -5.15 -16.79 -0.45
C ALA A 118 -5.48 -18.24 -0.84
N GLY A 119 -4.47 -19.13 -0.92
CA GLY A 119 -4.69 -20.55 -1.20
C GLY A 119 -5.17 -21.37 0.01
N LEU A 120 -4.90 -20.90 1.22
CA LEU A 120 -5.12 -21.68 2.45
C LEU A 120 -6.38 -21.26 3.21
N VAL A 121 -6.96 -20.09 2.90
CA VAL A 121 -8.14 -19.53 3.58
C VAL A 121 -9.37 -20.42 3.45
N ASP A 122 -9.60 -21.03 2.28
CA ASP A 122 -10.74 -21.92 2.06
C ASP A 122 -10.59 -23.24 2.82
N LEU A 123 -9.34 -23.73 2.98
CA LEU A 123 -9.05 -24.98 3.66
C LEU A 123 -9.04 -24.82 5.19
N LEU A 124 -8.26 -23.88 5.71
CA LEU A 124 -8.08 -23.70 7.16
C LEU A 124 -9.17 -22.83 7.80
N GLY A 125 -9.88 -22.06 7.00
CA GLY A 125 -10.84 -21.07 7.48
C GLY A 125 -10.16 -19.75 7.87
N TRP A 126 -10.97 -18.71 7.93
CA TRP A 126 -10.50 -17.34 8.11
C TRP A 126 -9.68 -17.11 9.37
N ILE A 127 -10.10 -17.67 10.51
CA ILE A 127 -9.42 -17.42 11.79
C ILE A 127 -7.99 -17.97 11.78
N ILE A 128 -7.82 -19.21 11.32
CA ILE A 128 -6.50 -19.87 11.30
C ILE A 128 -5.64 -19.26 10.19
N ALA A 129 -6.17 -19.14 8.98
CA ALA A 129 -5.44 -18.57 7.85
C ALA A 129 -5.05 -17.11 8.12
N GLY A 130 -5.95 -16.31 8.67
CA GLY A 130 -5.69 -14.92 9.05
C GLY A 130 -4.64 -14.80 10.16
N ALA A 131 -4.64 -15.71 11.16
CA ALA A 131 -3.62 -15.72 12.19
C ALA A 131 -2.24 -16.05 11.60
N LEU A 132 -2.17 -17.00 10.67
CA LEU A 132 -0.93 -17.32 9.95
C LEU A 132 -0.45 -16.14 9.09
N LEU A 133 -1.37 -15.45 8.41
CA LEU A 133 -1.07 -14.23 7.66
C LEU A 133 -0.46 -13.16 8.58
N PHE A 134 -1.17 -12.74 9.63
CA PHE A 134 -0.69 -11.69 10.53
C PHE A 134 0.62 -12.08 11.22
N PHE A 135 0.77 -13.33 11.63
CA PHE A 135 2.00 -13.83 12.23
C PHE A 135 3.17 -13.83 11.23
N GLY A 136 2.94 -14.31 10.00
CA GLY A 136 3.94 -14.33 8.93
C GLY A 136 4.42 -12.93 8.57
N LEU A 137 3.49 -11.98 8.44
CA LEU A 137 3.82 -10.56 8.23
C LEU A 137 4.65 -10.02 9.39
N ALA A 138 4.22 -10.21 10.64
CA ALA A 138 4.93 -9.72 11.80
C ALA A 138 6.36 -10.28 11.92
N VAL A 139 6.54 -11.58 11.68
CA VAL A 139 7.88 -12.22 11.73
C VAL A 139 8.77 -11.72 10.59
N THR A 140 8.22 -11.56 9.38
CA THR A 140 8.96 -11.07 8.21
C THR A 140 9.40 -9.62 8.40
N LEU A 141 8.57 -8.80 9.03
CA LEU A 141 8.85 -7.41 9.36
C LEU A 141 9.73 -7.25 10.62
N GLY A 142 10.25 -8.34 11.19
CA GLY A 142 11.26 -8.28 12.25
C GLY A 142 10.72 -8.32 13.68
N ALA A 143 9.54 -8.89 13.94
CA ALA A 143 9.02 -9.03 15.29
C ALA A 143 10.03 -9.72 16.24
N GLU A 144 10.51 -8.98 17.24
CA GLU A 144 11.50 -9.46 18.21
C GLU A 144 10.97 -10.62 19.07
N HIS A 145 9.67 -10.59 19.41
CA HIS A 145 9.06 -11.58 20.31
C HIS A 145 7.96 -12.38 19.62
N ARG A 146 8.36 -13.49 18.98
CA ARG A 146 7.47 -14.35 18.18
C ARG A 146 6.23 -14.85 18.93
N LEU A 147 6.33 -15.13 20.23
CA LEU A 147 5.17 -15.57 21.01
C LEU A 147 4.10 -14.47 21.17
N ARG A 148 4.53 -13.23 21.42
CA ARG A 148 3.63 -12.06 21.49
C ARG A 148 3.04 -11.77 20.12
N ALA A 149 3.86 -11.82 19.07
CA ALA A 149 3.38 -11.67 17.70
C ALA A 149 2.31 -12.73 17.34
N GLY A 150 2.50 -13.98 17.76
CA GLY A 150 1.51 -15.04 17.57
C GLY A 150 0.20 -14.78 18.32
N ALA A 151 0.28 -14.37 19.59
CA ALA A 151 -0.91 -14.01 20.37
C ALA A 151 -1.67 -12.83 19.73
N ILE A 152 -0.96 -11.77 19.34
CA ILE A 152 -1.56 -10.61 18.66
C ILE A 152 -2.17 -11.02 17.32
N ALA A 153 -1.51 -11.87 16.54
CA ALA A 153 -2.01 -12.36 15.27
C ALA A 153 -3.34 -13.14 15.42
N ILE A 154 -3.44 -14.00 16.44
CA ILE A 154 -4.69 -14.72 16.74
C ILE A 154 -5.80 -13.75 17.13
N VAL A 155 -5.49 -12.77 18.00
CA VAL A 155 -6.46 -11.76 18.43
C VAL A 155 -6.93 -10.92 17.24
N LEU A 156 -6.01 -10.40 16.42
CA LEU A 156 -6.34 -9.63 15.22
C LEU A 156 -7.17 -10.43 14.22
N SER A 157 -6.81 -11.70 13.99
CA SER A 157 -7.58 -12.59 13.11
C SER A 157 -9.00 -12.81 13.62
N THR A 158 -9.15 -13.07 14.91
CA THR A 158 -10.46 -13.28 15.54
C THR A 158 -11.31 -12.00 15.52
N LEU A 159 -10.71 -10.86 15.85
CA LEU A 159 -11.40 -9.57 15.80
C LEU A 159 -11.82 -9.21 14.38
N SER A 160 -10.96 -9.46 13.40
CA SER A 160 -11.28 -9.29 11.97
C SER A 160 -12.46 -10.16 11.57
N TYR A 161 -12.45 -11.46 11.91
CA TYR A 161 -13.58 -12.35 11.68
C TYR A 161 -14.88 -11.80 12.26
N LEU A 162 -14.87 -11.35 13.51
CA LEU A 162 -16.05 -10.78 14.15
C LEU A 162 -16.51 -9.48 13.48
N ALA A 163 -15.58 -8.61 13.07
CA ALA A 163 -15.90 -7.38 12.36
C ALA A 163 -16.59 -7.66 11.02
N PHE A 164 -16.11 -8.64 10.26
CA PHE A 164 -16.71 -9.00 8.96
C PHE A 164 -18.04 -9.74 9.12
N VAL A 165 -18.09 -10.76 9.99
CA VAL A 165 -19.30 -11.59 10.16
C VAL A 165 -20.40 -10.83 10.88
N LYS A 166 -20.10 -10.26 12.05
CA LYS A 166 -21.12 -9.54 12.84
C LYS A 166 -21.30 -8.11 12.38
N GLY A 167 -20.21 -7.43 12.03
CA GLY A 167 -20.29 -6.03 11.63
C GLY A 167 -20.87 -5.84 10.23
N LEU A 168 -20.30 -6.54 9.25
CA LEU A 168 -20.66 -6.37 7.84
C LEU A 168 -21.67 -7.40 7.31
N GLY A 169 -21.97 -8.45 8.08
CA GLY A 169 -22.88 -9.52 7.65
C GLY A 169 -22.28 -10.42 6.57
N VAL A 170 -20.95 -10.49 6.47
CA VAL A 170 -20.24 -11.27 5.45
C VAL A 170 -20.01 -12.69 5.96
N THR A 171 -20.33 -13.70 5.14
CA THR A 171 -20.01 -15.11 5.44
C THR A 171 -18.58 -15.40 5.02
N LEU A 172 -17.72 -15.72 5.99
CA LEU A 172 -16.33 -16.09 5.75
C LEU A 172 -16.14 -17.61 5.81
N PRO A 173 -15.20 -18.18 5.03
CA PRO A 173 -14.92 -19.60 5.08
C PRO A 173 -14.57 -20.05 6.50
N ALA A 174 -15.32 -21.03 7.01
CA ALA A 174 -15.01 -21.68 8.27
C ALA A 174 -13.88 -22.73 8.11
N GLY A 175 -13.68 -23.27 6.91
CA GLY A 175 -12.68 -24.30 6.62
C GLY A 175 -12.80 -25.49 7.58
N LEU A 176 -11.66 -25.93 8.14
CA LEU A 176 -11.60 -26.97 9.18
C LEU A 176 -12.48 -26.69 10.41
N LEU A 177 -12.83 -25.43 10.67
CA LEU A 177 -13.69 -25.04 11.79
C LEU A 177 -15.19 -25.16 11.47
N SER A 178 -15.57 -25.54 10.24
CA SER A 178 -16.98 -25.70 9.84
C SER A 178 -17.79 -26.71 10.67
N GLY A 179 -17.12 -27.54 11.48
CA GLY A 179 -17.79 -28.47 12.41
C GLY A 179 -17.98 -27.95 13.84
N VAL A 180 -17.44 -26.77 14.18
CA VAL A 180 -17.45 -26.22 15.55
C VAL A 180 -18.14 -24.85 15.63
N ILE A 181 -18.17 -24.09 14.54
CA ILE A 181 -18.81 -22.76 14.41
C ILE A 181 -19.85 -22.76 13.29
#